data_AF-A0A1Z4R8I7-F1
#
_entry.id   AF-A0A1Z4R8I7-F1
#
_cell.length_a   1.000
_cell.length_b   1.000
_cell.length_c   1.000
_cell.angle_alpha   90.00
_cell.angle_beta   90.00
_cell.angle_gamma   90.00
#
_symmetry.space_group_name_H-M   'P 1'
#
loop_
_entity.id
_entity.type
_entity.pdbx_description
1 polymer ?
#
loop_
_entity_poly.entity_id
_entity_poly.type
_entity_poly.pdbx_seq_one_letter_code
_entity_poly.pdbx_strand_id
1 'polypeptide(L)'
;MDWKSIAVVSSVLIFAFLETIFPFFYFQSSFNQRTYPNIILGIINVLVNSITIAFSLYWIWQQPSLLGSLNYINSPWLGAWIAFLLLDLYMYLWHRLMHHYALTWRFHQVHHTEISMNTSTAYRFHTVEVIASNIPKLLLIWLFAIKPSYLLFYEITLAIELVFHHSNWAMPRKVDKLLSYFIVTPNLHRLHHSQFFKDTQSNYASVLTIWDKLWDTCAYPKYPEKIKLGLPEYHQHLNIFNLILLPLRQSVKK
;
A
#
# COMPACT_ATOMS: atom_id res chain seq x y z
N MET A 1 6.69 -5.67 23.49
CA MET A 1 6.48 -5.44 22.04
C MET A 1 7.77 -5.83 21.33
N ASP A 2 7.72 -6.60 20.25
CA ASP A 2 8.94 -6.92 19.49
C ASP A 2 9.43 -5.69 18.69
N TRP A 3 10.71 -5.67 18.28
CA TRP A 3 11.30 -4.51 17.59
C TRP A 3 10.61 -4.19 16.26
N LYS A 4 9.95 -5.17 15.66
CA LYS A 4 9.24 -5.09 14.37
C LYS A 4 7.98 -4.26 14.53
N SER A 5 7.19 -4.60 15.55
CA SER A 5 6.03 -3.81 15.96
C SER A 5 6.45 -2.41 16.39
N ILE A 6 7.58 -2.27 17.08
CA ILE A 6 8.14 -0.96 17.43
C ILE A 6 8.43 -0.16 16.16
N ALA A 7 9.10 -0.73 15.15
CA ALA A 7 9.43 -0.02 13.92
C ALA A 7 8.19 0.51 13.18
N VAL A 8 7.15 -0.33 13.01
CA VAL A 8 5.91 0.07 12.32
C VAL A 8 5.10 1.07 13.15
N VAL A 9 4.96 0.86 14.47
CA VAL A 9 4.25 1.80 15.34
C VAL A 9 4.99 3.14 15.38
N SER A 10 6.33 3.12 15.48
CA SER A 10 7.15 4.32 15.44
C SER A 10 7.01 5.06 14.11
N SER A 11 6.95 4.39 12.95
CA SER A 11 6.73 5.08 11.67
C SER A 11 5.36 5.76 11.62
N VAL A 12 4.30 5.10 12.09
CA VAL A 12 2.96 5.71 12.22
C VAL A 12 3.01 6.95 13.11
N LEU A 13 3.63 6.86 14.29
CA LEU A 13 3.72 7.98 15.22
C LEU A 13 4.54 9.14 14.64
N ILE A 14 5.67 8.85 13.99
CA ILE A 14 6.53 9.86 13.36
C ILE A 14 5.78 10.59 12.25
N PHE A 15 5.15 9.86 11.32
CA PHE A 15 4.47 10.51 10.20
C PHE A 15 3.15 11.18 10.62
N ALA A 16 2.44 10.65 11.61
CA ALA A 16 1.27 11.30 12.19
C ALA A 16 1.65 12.62 12.88
N PHE A 17 2.80 12.64 13.56
CA PHE A 17 3.36 13.86 14.15
C PHE A 17 3.79 14.87 13.07
N LEU A 18 4.53 14.42 12.05
CA LEU A 18 4.98 15.27 10.95
C LEU A 18 3.82 15.86 10.14
N GLU A 19 2.78 15.08 9.84
CA GLU A 19 1.60 15.58 9.13
C GLU A 19 0.71 16.50 9.99
N THR A 20 0.88 16.48 11.31
CA THR A 20 0.20 17.41 12.22
C THR A 20 0.93 18.76 12.27
N ILE A 21 2.27 18.77 12.31
CA ILE A 21 3.07 20.00 12.40
C ILE A 21 3.29 20.65 11.04
N PHE A 22 3.51 19.82 10.01
CA PHE A 22 3.78 20.25 8.64
C PHE A 22 2.76 19.62 7.68
N PRO A 23 1.46 19.96 7.80
CA PRO A 23 0.42 19.40 6.94
C PRO A 23 0.54 19.92 5.51
N PHE A 24 0.33 19.06 4.51
CA PHE A 24 0.25 19.45 3.11
C PHE A 24 -1.07 20.15 2.79
N PHE A 25 -2.16 19.73 3.42
CA PHE A 25 -3.41 20.48 3.49
C PHE A 25 -4.02 20.38 4.89
N TYR A 26 -4.87 21.34 5.25
CA TYR A 26 -5.64 21.28 6.49
C TYR A 26 -6.90 20.44 6.31
N PHE A 27 -7.14 19.53 7.25
CA PHE A 27 -8.36 18.72 7.25
C PHE A 27 -9.59 19.60 7.52
N GLN A 28 -10.60 19.48 6.69
CA GLN A 28 -11.92 20.11 6.90
C GLN A 28 -12.87 19.22 7.73
N SER A 29 -12.52 17.94 7.88
CA SER A 29 -13.31 16.92 8.57
C SER A 29 -12.76 16.58 9.95
N SER A 30 -13.63 16.11 10.83
CA SER A 30 -13.22 15.68 12.18
C SER A 30 -12.38 14.40 12.13
N PHE A 31 -11.61 14.15 13.20
CA PHE A 31 -10.80 12.93 13.31
C PHE A 31 -11.67 11.67 13.20
N ASN A 32 -12.86 11.69 13.78
CA ASN A 32 -13.79 10.57 13.77
C ASN A 32 -14.33 10.28 12.37
N GLN A 33 -14.49 11.29 11.51
CA GLN A 33 -14.94 11.08 10.14
C GLN A 33 -13.85 10.49 9.26
N ARG A 34 -12.62 11.00 9.38
CA ARG A 34 -11.53 10.66 8.46
C ARG A 34 -10.69 9.45 8.91
N THR A 35 -10.39 9.32 10.20
CA THR A 35 -9.38 8.38 10.71
C THR A 35 -10.01 7.13 11.32
N TYR A 36 -11.11 7.28 12.07
CA TYR A 36 -11.71 6.16 12.80
C TYR A 36 -12.16 5.00 11.90
N PRO A 37 -12.82 5.21 10.74
CA PRO A 37 -13.14 4.12 9.83
C PRO A 37 -11.90 3.40 9.28
N ASN A 38 -10.83 4.15 8.99
CA ASN A 38 -9.57 3.59 8.50
C ASN A 38 -8.89 2.73 9.56
N ILE A 39 -8.90 3.15 10.85
CA ILE A 39 -8.36 2.36 11.96
C ILE A 39 -9.14 1.05 12.14
N ILE A 40 -10.48 1.09 12.16
CA ILE A 40 -11.28 -0.13 12.30
C ILE A 40 -10.99 -1.11 11.17
N LEU A 41 -11.03 -0.62 9.93
CA LEU A 41 -10.77 -1.44 8.75
C LEU A 41 -9.33 -1.99 8.77
N GLY A 42 -8.37 -1.18 9.18
CA GLY A 42 -6.97 -1.57 9.38
C GLY A 42 -6.81 -2.68 10.42
N ILE A 43 -7.47 -2.58 11.58
CA ILE A 43 -7.43 -3.63 12.62
C ILE A 43 -8.01 -4.94 12.07
N ILE A 44 -9.16 -4.88 11.39
CA ILE A 44 -9.77 -6.06 10.76
C ILE A 44 -8.78 -6.68 9.77
N ASN A 45 -8.20 -5.86 8.89
CA ASN A 45 -7.26 -6.32 7.88
C ASN A 45 -6.00 -6.94 8.50
N VAL A 46 -5.41 -6.33 9.53
CA VAL A 46 -4.24 -6.87 10.22
C VAL A 46 -4.55 -8.22 10.86
N LEU A 47 -5.68 -8.35 11.56
CA LEU A 47 -6.08 -9.60 12.21
C LEU A 47 -6.32 -10.71 11.20
N VAL A 48 -7.15 -10.44 10.18
CA VAL A 48 -7.47 -11.40 9.12
C VAL A 48 -6.21 -11.81 8.37
N ASN A 49 -5.40 -10.85 7.93
CA ASN A 49 -4.17 -11.11 7.19
C ASN A 49 -3.17 -11.92 8.01
N SER A 50 -3.00 -11.61 9.31
CA SER A 50 -2.09 -12.33 10.19
C SER A 50 -2.49 -13.79 10.34
N ILE A 51 -3.80 -14.06 10.52
CA ILE A 51 -4.33 -15.42 10.61
C ILE A 51 -4.13 -16.16 9.28
N THR A 52 -4.51 -15.54 8.15
CA THR A 52 -4.39 -16.15 6.82
C THR A 52 -2.94 -16.48 6.48
N ILE A 53 -2.01 -15.56 6.71
CA ILE A 53 -0.58 -15.77 6.43
C ILE A 53 0.02 -16.80 7.39
N ALA A 54 -0.22 -16.72 8.69
CA ALA A 54 0.33 -17.67 9.65
C ALA A 54 -0.12 -19.10 9.35
N PHE A 55 -1.41 -19.30 9.09
CA PHE A 55 -1.96 -20.59 8.70
C PHE A 55 -1.35 -21.09 7.38
N SER A 56 -1.33 -20.24 6.34
CA SER A 56 -0.83 -20.65 5.02
C SER A 56 0.66 -20.97 5.04
N LEU A 57 1.47 -20.19 5.76
CA LEU A 57 2.90 -20.46 5.93
C LEU A 57 3.13 -21.77 6.66
N TYR A 58 2.37 -22.06 7.72
CA TYR A 58 2.46 -23.34 8.43
C TYR A 58 2.31 -24.53 7.48
N TRP A 59 1.36 -24.47 6.53
CA TRP A 59 1.17 -25.52 5.53
C TRP A 59 2.24 -25.53 4.44
N ILE A 60 2.59 -24.37 3.89
CA ILE A 60 3.60 -24.25 2.81
C ILE A 60 4.95 -24.80 3.25
N TRP A 61 5.38 -24.51 4.48
CA TRP A 61 6.68 -24.95 5.00
C TRP A 61 6.77 -26.44 5.33
N GLN A 62 5.65 -27.17 5.28
CA GLN A 62 5.65 -28.63 5.35
C GLN A 62 5.77 -29.29 3.97
N GLN A 63 5.61 -28.52 2.90
CA GLN A 63 5.73 -29.01 1.53
C GLN A 63 7.14 -28.72 0.99
N PRO A 64 7.68 -29.58 0.12
CA PRO A 64 8.86 -29.21 -0.65
C PRO A 64 8.53 -27.97 -1.51
N SER A 65 9.43 -27.00 -1.54
CA SER A 65 9.34 -25.87 -2.46
C SER A 65 9.44 -26.35 -3.90
N LEU A 66 8.70 -25.73 -4.84
CA LEU A 66 8.69 -26.18 -6.23
C LEU A 66 10.03 -25.94 -6.95
N LEU A 67 10.56 -24.71 -6.90
CA LEU A 67 11.86 -24.37 -7.50
C LEU A 67 12.95 -24.26 -6.43
N GLY A 68 12.62 -23.69 -5.27
CA GLY A 68 13.52 -23.59 -4.12
C GLY A 68 14.80 -22.79 -4.38
N SER A 69 14.83 -21.97 -5.43
CA SER A 69 16.07 -21.32 -5.90
C SER A 69 16.79 -20.47 -4.83
N LEU A 70 16.06 -19.85 -3.89
CA LEU A 70 16.68 -19.08 -2.81
C LEU A 70 17.41 -19.95 -1.76
N ASN A 71 17.15 -21.26 -1.72
CA ASN A 71 17.90 -22.17 -0.84
C ASN A 71 19.36 -22.34 -1.27
N TYR A 72 19.66 -22.12 -2.56
CA TYR A 72 21.01 -22.22 -3.10
C TYR A 72 21.81 -20.92 -2.98
N ILE A 73 21.21 -19.84 -2.45
CA ILE A 73 21.89 -18.56 -2.23
C ILE A 73 22.48 -18.55 -0.82
N ASN A 74 23.80 -18.71 -0.74
CA ASN A 74 24.53 -18.78 0.52
C ASN A 74 24.56 -17.45 1.28
N SER A 75 24.54 -16.32 0.56
CA SER A 75 24.54 -14.99 1.19
C SER A 75 23.12 -14.62 1.67
N PRO A 76 22.87 -14.50 2.99
CA PRO A 76 21.54 -14.19 3.50
C PRO A 76 21.06 -12.81 3.03
N TRP A 77 21.97 -11.84 2.89
CA TRP A 77 21.65 -10.50 2.40
C TRP A 77 21.25 -10.51 0.93
N LEU A 78 21.99 -11.25 0.09
CA LEU A 78 21.64 -11.37 -1.32
C LEU A 78 20.27 -12.06 -1.48
N GLY A 79 20.03 -13.14 -0.73
CA GLY A 79 18.73 -13.82 -0.73
C GLY A 79 17.59 -12.92 -0.27
N ALA A 80 17.80 -12.11 0.77
CA ALA A 80 16.81 -11.16 1.26
C ALA A 80 16.48 -10.07 0.22
N TRP A 81 17.49 -9.51 -0.46
CA TRP A 81 17.28 -8.50 -1.51
C TRP A 81 16.63 -9.07 -2.77
N ILE A 82 16.96 -10.29 -3.17
CA ILE A 82 16.27 -10.96 -4.29
C ILE A 82 14.80 -11.19 -3.95
N ALA A 83 14.52 -11.71 -2.75
CA ALA A 83 13.14 -11.88 -2.27
C ALA A 83 12.40 -10.54 -2.20
N PHE A 84 13.06 -9.48 -1.71
CA PHE A 84 12.52 -8.13 -1.67
C PHE A 84 12.10 -7.66 -3.06
N LEU A 85 12.97 -7.76 -4.07
CA LEU A 85 12.67 -7.32 -5.44
C LEU A 85 11.54 -8.14 -6.07
N LEU A 86 11.50 -9.46 -5.82
CA LEU A 86 10.41 -10.33 -6.29
C LEU A 86 9.06 -9.92 -5.68
N LEU A 87 9.02 -9.68 -4.37
CA LEU A 87 7.81 -9.29 -3.66
C LEU A 87 7.37 -7.87 -4.04
N ASP A 88 8.31 -6.93 -4.22
CA ASP A 88 7.99 -5.57 -4.62
C ASP A 88 7.46 -5.49 -6.06
N LEU A 89 8.05 -6.28 -6.98
CA LEU A 89 7.51 -6.44 -8.33
C LEU A 89 6.10 -7.03 -8.30
N TYR A 90 5.87 -8.06 -7.47
CA TYR A 90 4.52 -8.62 -7.31
C TYR A 90 3.53 -7.56 -6.82
N MET A 91 3.89 -6.76 -5.82
CA MET A 91 3.01 -5.71 -5.31
C MET A 91 2.70 -4.65 -6.37
N TYR A 92 3.69 -4.25 -7.16
CA TYR A 92 3.47 -3.37 -8.32
C TYR A 92 2.45 -3.97 -9.31
N LEU A 93 2.63 -5.24 -9.69
CA LEU A 93 1.72 -5.93 -10.61
C LEU A 93 0.31 -6.10 -10.02
N TRP A 94 0.21 -6.43 -8.73
CA TRP A 94 -1.05 -6.54 -8.00
C TRP A 94 -1.79 -5.21 -7.98
N HIS A 95 -1.09 -4.12 -7.66
CA HIS A 95 -1.70 -2.80 -7.62
C HIS A 95 -2.16 -2.35 -9.03
N ARG A 96 -1.35 -2.59 -10.05
CA ARG A 96 -1.74 -2.34 -11.44
C ARG A 96 -2.95 -3.20 -11.85
N LEU A 97 -3.03 -4.46 -11.42
CA LEU A 97 -4.19 -5.34 -11.64
C LEU A 97 -5.46 -4.76 -11.02
N MET A 98 -5.37 -4.19 -9.81
CA MET A 98 -6.48 -3.50 -9.15
C MET A 98 -6.96 -2.28 -9.94
N HIS A 99 -6.05 -1.63 -10.67
CA HIS A 99 -6.37 -0.50 -11.55
C HIS A 99 -6.79 -0.90 -12.97
N HIS A 100 -6.61 -2.14 -13.40
CA HIS A 100 -6.88 -2.50 -14.79
C HIS A 100 -8.28 -3.10 -14.99
N TYR A 101 -8.73 -3.97 -14.09
CA TYR A 101 -9.99 -4.69 -14.26
C TYR A 101 -11.11 -4.12 -13.38
N ALA A 102 -12.33 -4.08 -13.92
CA ALA A 102 -13.49 -3.55 -13.20
C ALA A 102 -13.78 -4.34 -11.91
N LEU A 103 -13.62 -5.66 -11.92
CA LEU A 103 -13.86 -6.50 -10.74
C LEU A 103 -12.89 -6.20 -9.60
N THR A 104 -11.59 -6.10 -9.89
CA THR A 104 -10.57 -5.83 -8.88
C THR A 104 -10.65 -4.39 -8.40
N TRP A 105 -10.92 -3.45 -9.31
CA TRP A 105 -11.19 -2.06 -8.98
C TRP A 105 -12.35 -1.87 -7.99
N ARG A 106 -13.40 -2.70 -8.05
CA ARG A 106 -14.54 -2.61 -7.11
C ARG A 106 -14.13 -2.67 -5.65
N PHE A 107 -13.07 -3.42 -5.36
CA PHE A 107 -12.52 -3.53 -4.02
C PHE A 107 -11.51 -2.41 -3.74
N HIS A 108 -10.63 -2.15 -4.70
CA HIS A 108 -9.58 -1.16 -4.56
C HIS A 108 -10.10 0.29 -4.51
N GLN A 109 -11.26 0.58 -5.10
CA GLN A 109 -11.87 1.90 -4.99
C GLN A 109 -12.19 2.30 -3.54
N VAL A 110 -12.35 1.35 -2.61
CA VAL A 110 -12.48 1.64 -1.16
C VAL A 110 -11.31 2.49 -0.67
N HIS A 111 -10.11 2.16 -1.14
CA HIS A 111 -8.89 2.90 -0.88
C HIS A 111 -8.93 4.30 -1.52
N HIS A 112 -9.35 4.37 -2.79
CA HIS A 112 -9.42 5.63 -3.55
C HIS A 112 -10.57 6.55 -3.18
N THR A 113 -11.54 6.12 -2.37
CA THR A 113 -12.61 7.03 -1.88
C THR A 113 -12.15 8.05 -0.84
N GLU A 114 -10.88 8.01 -0.40
CA GLU A 114 -10.37 8.95 0.60
C GLU A 114 -10.17 10.35 0.00
N ILE A 115 -10.93 11.32 0.50
CA ILE A 115 -10.90 12.72 0.04
C ILE A 115 -9.85 13.56 0.79
N SER A 116 -9.29 13.05 1.89
CA SER A 116 -8.23 13.72 2.64
C SER A 116 -7.22 12.70 3.18
N MET A 117 -6.37 12.20 2.28
CA MET A 117 -5.36 11.17 2.57
C MET A 117 -4.44 11.57 3.73
N ASN A 118 -4.16 10.63 4.62
CA ASN A 118 -3.23 10.78 5.74
C ASN A 118 -2.61 9.43 6.12
N THR A 119 -1.79 9.38 7.17
CA THR A 119 -1.16 8.13 7.63
C THR A 119 -2.10 6.94 7.80
N SER A 120 -3.36 7.16 8.21
CA SER A 120 -4.34 6.08 8.38
C SER A 120 -4.84 5.48 7.06
N THR A 121 -4.76 6.23 5.95
CA THR A 121 -5.19 5.78 4.63
C THR A 121 -4.39 4.57 4.15
N ALA A 122 -3.15 4.41 4.64
CA ALA A 122 -2.28 3.26 4.41
C ALA A 122 -2.93 1.90 4.77
N TYR A 123 -3.97 1.90 5.60
CA TYR A 123 -4.65 0.69 6.06
C TYR A 123 -6.10 0.55 5.54
N ARG A 124 -6.54 1.49 4.68
CA ARG A 124 -7.90 1.56 4.15
C ARG A 124 -8.06 0.72 2.89
N PHE A 125 -7.85 -0.59 3.00
CA PHE A 125 -8.11 -1.54 1.91
C PHE A 125 -9.33 -2.40 2.22
N HIS A 126 -10.05 -2.84 1.19
CA HIS A 126 -11.12 -3.80 1.42
C HIS A 126 -10.54 -5.17 1.83
N THR A 127 -11.12 -5.84 2.83
CA THR A 127 -10.57 -7.10 3.37
C THR A 127 -10.45 -8.21 2.33
N VAL A 128 -11.38 -8.28 1.36
CA VAL A 128 -11.29 -9.22 0.23
C VAL A 128 -10.05 -8.97 -0.62
N GLU A 129 -9.68 -7.71 -0.86
CA GLU A 129 -8.44 -7.38 -1.60
C GLU A 129 -7.21 -7.84 -0.83
N VAL A 130 -7.17 -7.60 0.49
CA VAL A 130 -6.08 -8.04 1.36
C VAL A 130 -5.91 -9.56 1.31
N ILE A 131 -7.00 -10.32 1.48
CA ILE A 131 -6.97 -11.79 1.39
C ILE A 131 -6.53 -12.24 -0.01
N ALA A 132 -7.10 -11.65 -1.06
CA ALA A 132 -6.81 -12.06 -2.44
C ALA A 132 -5.35 -11.79 -2.82
N SER A 133 -4.75 -10.70 -2.30
CA SER A 133 -3.34 -10.38 -2.52
C SER A 133 -2.39 -11.47 -1.98
N ASN A 134 -2.82 -12.20 -0.94
CA ASN A 134 -2.01 -13.27 -0.38
C ASN A 134 -1.84 -14.46 -1.33
N ILE A 135 -2.74 -14.69 -2.29
CA ILE A 135 -2.65 -15.83 -3.21
C ILE A 135 -1.35 -15.80 -4.05
N PRO A 136 -1.09 -14.76 -4.87
CA PRO A 136 0.17 -14.66 -5.60
C PRO A 136 1.40 -14.54 -4.69
N LYS A 137 1.28 -13.85 -3.55
CA LYS A 137 2.38 -13.74 -2.57
C LYS A 137 2.81 -15.10 -2.01
N LEU A 138 1.85 -15.91 -1.56
CA LEU A 138 2.09 -17.26 -1.05
C LEU A 138 2.61 -18.19 -2.12
N LEU A 139 2.15 -18.05 -3.36
CA LEU A 139 2.70 -18.76 -4.51
C LEU A 139 4.19 -18.44 -4.69
N LEU A 140 4.60 -17.16 -4.65
CA LEU A 140 6.03 -16.78 -4.72
C LEU A 140 6.84 -17.38 -3.56
N ILE A 141 6.29 -17.36 -2.36
CA ILE A 141 6.97 -17.93 -1.18
C ILE A 141 7.23 -19.42 -1.37
N TRP A 142 6.22 -20.18 -1.83
CA TRP A 142 6.35 -21.61 -2.08
C TRP A 142 7.26 -21.94 -3.28
N LEU A 143 7.14 -21.18 -4.38
CA LEU A 143 7.96 -21.37 -5.58
C LEU A 143 9.45 -21.17 -5.27
N PHE A 144 9.80 -20.05 -4.65
CA PHE A 144 11.18 -19.61 -4.49
C PHE A 144 11.82 -20.02 -3.15
N ALA A 145 11.05 -20.62 -2.23
CA ALA A 145 11.45 -20.87 -0.85
C ALA A 145 11.85 -19.58 -0.10
N ILE A 146 11.02 -18.54 -0.20
CA ILE A 146 11.27 -17.26 0.50
C ILE A 146 11.20 -17.49 2.00
N LYS A 147 12.35 -17.43 2.68
CA LYS A 147 12.46 -17.62 4.14
C LYS A 147 11.57 -16.63 4.90
N PRO A 148 11.02 -16.99 6.08
CA PRO A 148 10.18 -16.08 6.86
C PRO A 148 10.89 -14.78 7.25
N SER A 149 12.21 -14.82 7.46
CA SER A 149 13.03 -13.63 7.72
C SER A 149 13.12 -12.68 6.52
N TYR A 150 13.13 -13.20 5.29
CA TYR A 150 13.19 -12.40 4.07
C TYR A 150 11.82 -11.77 3.77
N LEU A 151 10.74 -12.55 3.93
CA LEU A 151 9.37 -12.04 3.86
C LEU A 151 9.16 -10.93 4.89
N LEU A 152 9.59 -11.15 6.13
CA LEU A 152 9.46 -10.18 7.19
C LEU A 152 10.23 -8.88 6.91
N PHE A 153 11.45 -8.98 6.36
CA PHE A 153 12.22 -7.81 5.93
C PHE A 153 11.42 -6.96 4.93
N TYR A 154 10.83 -7.60 3.91
CA TYR A 154 9.98 -6.91 2.95
C TYR A 154 8.72 -6.30 3.59
N GLU A 155 7.96 -7.06 4.39
CA GLU A 155 6.70 -6.62 4.99
C GLU A 155 6.88 -5.42 5.94
N ILE A 156 7.99 -5.36 6.70
CA ILE A 156 8.31 -4.20 7.54
C ILE A 156 8.61 -2.98 6.68
N THR A 157 9.45 -3.13 5.64
CA THR A 157 9.75 -2.03 4.73
C THR A 157 8.50 -1.52 4.02
N LEU A 158 7.66 -2.42 3.51
CA LEU A 158 6.40 -2.08 2.88
C LEU A 158 5.48 -1.35 3.87
N ALA A 159 5.32 -1.83 5.10
CA ALA A 159 4.47 -1.17 6.09
C ALA A 159 4.93 0.26 6.43
N ILE A 160 6.24 0.48 6.55
CA ILE A 160 6.80 1.83 6.79
C ILE A 160 6.55 2.74 5.59
N GLU A 161 6.81 2.23 4.38
CA GLU A 161 6.62 2.98 3.14
C GLU A 161 5.16 3.33 2.89
N LEU A 162 4.24 2.39 3.16
CA LEU A 162 2.80 2.61 3.06
C LEU A 162 2.36 3.79 3.95
N VAL A 163 2.86 3.87 5.17
CA VAL A 163 2.57 5.01 6.05
C VAL A 163 3.22 6.29 5.52
N PHE A 164 4.46 6.21 5.04
CA PHE A 164 5.21 7.33 4.52
C PHE A 164 4.51 8.00 3.34
N HIS A 165 4.24 7.26 2.27
CA HIS A 165 3.73 7.83 1.02
C HIS A 165 2.23 8.21 1.08
N HIS A 166 1.48 7.74 2.08
CA HIS A 166 0.12 8.18 2.37
C HIS A 166 0.06 9.37 3.32
N SER A 167 1.16 9.68 4.02
CA SER A 167 1.14 10.77 5.00
C SER A 167 0.74 12.11 4.35
N ASN A 168 0.00 12.92 5.09
CA ASN A 168 -0.28 14.31 4.73
C ASN A 168 0.92 15.22 5.06
N TRP A 169 2.13 14.66 5.16
CA TRP A 169 3.33 15.44 5.44
C TRP A 169 3.71 16.30 4.22
N ALA A 170 3.82 17.61 4.43
CA ALA A 170 4.31 18.59 3.48
C ALA A 170 5.83 18.53 3.35
N MET A 171 6.35 17.42 2.84
CA MET A 171 7.78 17.29 2.60
C MET A 171 8.27 18.40 1.64
N PRO A 172 9.43 19.02 1.89
CA PRO A 172 10.02 19.98 0.96
C PRO A 172 10.12 19.39 -0.44
N ARG A 173 9.57 20.09 -1.44
CA ARG A 173 9.44 19.61 -2.81
C ARG A 173 10.74 19.09 -3.44
N LYS A 174 11.88 19.71 -3.11
CA LYS A 174 13.19 19.25 -3.60
C LYS A 174 13.58 17.89 -3.04
N VAL A 175 13.29 17.64 -1.76
CA VAL A 175 13.54 16.36 -1.09
C VAL A 175 12.61 15.30 -1.64
N ASP A 176 11.31 15.60 -1.72
CA ASP A 176 10.31 14.69 -2.30
C ASP A 176 10.68 14.31 -3.75
N LYS A 177 11.04 15.28 -4.60
CA LYS A 177 11.47 14.99 -5.98
C LYS A 177 12.78 14.18 -6.06
N LEU A 178 13.70 14.36 -5.12
CA LEU A 178 14.93 13.57 -5.09
C LEU A 178 14.64 12.11 -4.68
N LEU A 179 13.83 11.94 -3.64
CA LEU A 179 13.42 10.62 -3.15
C LEU A 179 12.56 9.88 -4.17
N SER A 180 11.74 10.59 -4.96
CA SER A 180 10.87 10.00 -5.99
C SER A 180 11.64 9.26 -7.08
N TYR A 181 12.96 9.48 -7.21
CA TYR A 181 13.79 8.68 -8.10
C TYR A 181 14.05 7.26 -7.60
N PHE A 182 13.80 6.96 -6.33
CA PHE A 182 14.12 5.67 -5.71
C PHE A 182 12.91 5.03 -5.05
N ILE A 183 12.14 5.81 -4.29
CA ILE A 183 11.01 5.34 -3.48
C ILE A 183 9.75 6.15 -3.77
N VAL A 184 8.58 5.65 -3.34
CA VAL A 184 7.31 6.30 -3.61
C VAL A 184 7.11 7.41 -2.59
N THR A 185 6.96 8.65 -3.05
CA THR A 185 6.85 9.80 -2.15
C THR A 185 5.42 10.26 -1.98
N PRO A 186 5.11 11.06 -0.93
CA PRO A 186 3.77 11.61 -0.73
C PRO A 186 3.20 12.30 -1.97
N ASN A 187 4.00 13.06 -2.72
CA ASN A 187 3.49 13.71 -3.93
C ASN A 187 3.22 12.72 -5.09
N LEU A 188 4.04 11.68 -5.28
CA LEU A 188 3.79 10.65 -6.30
C LEU A 188 2.48 9.92 -5.99
N HIS A 189 2.31 9.47 -4.76
CA HIS A 189 1.14 8.71 -4.35
C HIS A 189 -0.11 9.58 -4.28
N ARG A 190 0.01 10.86 -3.88
CA ARG A 190 -1.11 11.81 -3.96
C ARG A 190 -1.62 11.98 -5.40
N LEU A 191 -0.73 12.01 -6.40
CA LEU A 191 -1.13 12.05 -7.81
C LEU A 191 -1.88 10.78 -8.20
N HIS A 192 -1.43 9.62 -7.74
CA HIS A 192 -2.13 8.35 -7.95
C HIS A 192 -3.55 8.34 -7.36
N HIS A 193 -3.76 9.01 -6.22
CA HIS A 193 -5.08 9.19 -5.58
C HIS A 193 -5.91 10.36 -6.12
N SER A 194 -5.45 11.02 -7.19
CA SER A 194 -6.16 12.14 -7.80
C SER A 194 -7.55 11.70 -8.27
N GLN A 195 -8.54 12.57 -8.13
CA GLN A 195 -9.88 12.36 -8.69
C GLN A 195 -9.87 12.24 -10.23
N PHE A 196 -8.80 12.69 -10.89
CA PHE A 196 -8.70 12.67 -12.33
C PHE A 196 -8.18 11.31 -12.79
N PHE A 197 -9.00 10.61 -13.57
CA PHE A 197 -8.69 9.25 -14.04
C PHE A 197 -7.31 9.11 -14.68
N LYS A 198 -6.88 10.09 -15.48
CA LYS A 198 -5.55 10.05 -16.13
C LYS A 198 -4.41 10.01 -15.11
N ASP A 199 -4.55 10.70 -14.00
CA ASP A 199 -3.54 10.75 -12.95
C ASP A 199 -3.51 9.43 -12.17
N THR A 200 -4.67 8.80 -11.92
CA THR A 200 -4.75 7.48 -11.25
C THR A 200 -4.19 6.33 -12.08
N GLN A 201 -3.92 6.57 -13.38
CA GLN A 201 -3.21 5.64 -14.25
C GLN A 201 -1.68 5.83 -14.21
N SER A 202 -1.14 6.18 -13.04
CA SER A 202 0.28 6.36 -12.81
C SER A 202 0.67 5.97 -11.38
N ASN A 203 1.97 5.78 -11.13
CA ASN A 203 2.59 5.54 -9.82
C ASN A 203 1.99 4.34 -9.06
N TYR A 204 2.03 3.15 -9.65
CA TYR A 204 1.50 1.93 -9.02
C TYR A 204 2.48 1.26 -8.05
N ALA A 205 3.75 1.64 -8.04
CA ALA A 205 4.73 1.05 -7.11
C ALA A 205 4.31 1.29 -5.65
N SER A 206 4.68 0.35 -4.79
CA SER A 206 4.47 0.50 -3.35
C SER A 206 5.75 0.89 -2.63
N VAL A 207 6.91 0.34 -3.01
CA VAL A 207 8.22 0.73 -2.46
C VAL A 207 9.14 1.34 -3.49
N LEU A 208 9.61 0.59 -4.50
CA LEU A 208 10.60 1.12 -5.43
C LEU A 208 9.94 1.71 -6.69
N THR A 209 10.25 2.96 -7.02
CA THR A 209 9.70 3.61 -8.24
C THR A 209 10.30 3.08 -9.54
N ILE A 210 11.28 2.17 -9.46
CA ILE A 210 11.88 1.54 -10.62
C ILE A 210 10.84 0.82 -11.49
N TRP A 211 9.83 0.18 -10.88
CA TRP A 211 8.78 -0.52 -11.62
C TRP A 211 7.94 0.45 -12.44
N ASP A 212 7.54 1.58 -11.86
CA ASP A 212 6.83 2.61 -12.61
C ASP A 212 7.67 3.17 -13.76
N LYS A 213 8.98 3.30 -13.60
CA LYS A 213 9.87 3.77 -14.67
C LYS A 213 10.05 2.73 -15.78
N LEU A 214 10.19 1.46 -15.41
CA LEU A 214 10.35 0.36 -16.37
C LEU A 214 9.12 0.17 -17.26
N TRP A 215 7.93 0.43 -16.73
CA TRP A 215 6.66 0.31 -17.46
C TRP A 215 6.05 1.64 -17.90
N ASP A 216 6.79 2.74 -17.82
CA ASP A 216 6.37 4.10 -18.23
C ASP A 216 5.07 4.57 -17.55
N THR A 217 4.90 4.20 -16.28
CA THR A 217 3.78 4.64 -15.42
C THR A 217 4.20 5.64 -14.35
N CYS A 218 5.46 6.10 -14.36
CA CYS A 218 5.97 7.09 -13.40
C CYS A 218 5.58 8.52 -13.81
N ALA A 219 4.81 9.22 -12.98
CA ALA A 219 4.40 10.60 -13.21
C ALA A 219 4.62 11.47 -11.96
N TYR A 220 5.41 12.53 -12.08
CA TYR A 220 5.63 13.48 -10.98
C TYR A 220 4.76 14.73 -11.15
N PRO A 221 3.97 15.13 -10.14
CA PRO A 221 3.08 16.29 -10.27
C PRO A 221 3.83 17.62 -10.38
N LYS A 222 3.48 18.42 -11.39
CA LYS A 222 4.00 19.80 -11.54
C LYS A 222 3.43 20.75 -10.48
N TYR A 223 2.19 20.53 -10.06
CA TYR A 223 1.47 21.34 -9.07
C TYR A 223 0.77 20.41 -8.06
N PRO A 224 1.52 19.79 -7.12
CA PRO A 224 0.95 18.84 -6.16
C PRO A 224 -0.20 19.45 -5.33
N GLU A 225 -0.17 20.76 -5.11
CA GLU A 225 -1.16 21.53 -4.34
C GLU A 225 -2.52 21.65 -5.05
N LYS A 226 -2.59 21.35 -6.35
CA LYS A 226 -3.82 21.39 -7.14
C LYS A 226 -4.51 20.03 -7.25
N ILE A 227 -3.89 18.97 -6.73
CA ILE A 227 -4.45 17.63 -6.77
C ILE A 227 -5.68 17.60 -5.85
N LYS A 228 -6.81 17.19 -6.40
CA LYS A 228 -8.02 16.89 -5.63
C LYS A 228 -8.08 15.39 -5.42
N LEU A 229 -8.25 14.95 -4.18
CA LEU A 229 -8.23 13.54 -3.80
C LEU A 229 -9.64 12.94 -3.80
N GLY A 230 -9.70 11.62 -3.82
CA GLY A 230 -10.94 10.86 -3.74
C GLY A 230 -11.49 10.49 -5.11
N LEU A 231 -12.71 9.98 -5.15
CA LEU A 231 -13.44 9.78 -6.39
C LEU A 231 -14.51 10.86 -6.57
N PRO A 232 -14.79 11.31 -7.81
CA PRO A 232 -15.75 12.38 -8.08
C PRO A 232 -17.15 12.14 -7.49
N GLU A 233 -17.55 10.90 -7.30
CA GLU A 233 -18.87 10.51 -6.79
C GLU A 233 -19.00 10.62 -5.26
N TYR A 234 -17.86 10.73 -4.54
CA TYR A 234 -17.84 10.76 -3.08
C TYR A 234 -17.24 12.07 -2.58
N HIS A 235 -18.11 12.97 -2.11
CA HIS A 235 -17.72 14.27 -1.57
C HIS A 235 -17.56 14.30 -0.05
N GLN A 236 -17.77 13.16 0.62
CA GLN A 236 -17.71 13.03 2.08
C GLN A 236 -17.07 11.71 2.49
N HIS A 237 -16.48 11.68 3.69
CA HIS A 237 -15.93 10.45 4.25
C HIS A 237 -17.01 9.38 4.42
N LEU A 238 -16.68 8.17 4.01
CA LEU A 238 -17.54 7.01 4.19
C LEU A 238 -17.31 6.41 5.58
N ASN A 239 -18.39 6.09 6.28
CA ASN A 239 -18.33 5.28 7.49
C ASN A 239 -17.97 3.82 7.17
N ILE A 240 -17.63 3.05 8.21
CA ILE A 240 -17.18 1.66 8.07
C ILE A 240 -18.19 0.77 7.30
N PHE A 241 -19.49 0.92 7.52
CA PHE A 241 -20.52 0.16 6.82
C PHE A 241 -20.52 0.46 5.32
N ASN A 242 -20.41 1.74 4.96
CA ASN A 242 -20.33 2.16 3.57
C ASN A 242 -19.05 1.69 2.88
N LEU A 243 -17.92 1.63 3.60
CA LEU A 243 -16.66 1.09 3.07
C LEU A 243 -16.76 -0.40 2.76
N ILE A 244 -17.35 -1.19 3.66
CA ILE A 244 -17.51 -2.64 3.49
C ILE A 244 -18.50 -2.95 2.36
N LEU A 245 -19.60 -2.21 2.27
CA LEU A 245 -20.63 -2.44 1.25
C LEU A 245 -20.31 -1.81 -0.10
N LEU A 246 -19.27 -0.96 -0.19
CA LEU A 246 -18.92 -0.22 -1.40
C LEU A 246 -18.76 -1.13 -2.63
N PRO A 247 -18.05 -2.28 -2.55
CA PRO A 247 -17.87 -3.14 -3.72
C PRO A 247 -19.17 -3.75 -4.22
N LEU A 248 -20.22 -3.84 -3.40
CA LEU A 248 -21.53 -4.39 -3.76
C LEU A 248 -22.42 -3.37 -4.49
N ARG A 249 -22.16 -2.08 -4.30
CA ARG A 249 -22.81 -1.03 -5.07
C ARG A 249 -22.34 -1.12 -6.52
N GLN A 250 -23.18 -0.71 -7.47
CA GLN A 250 -22.78 -0.70 -8.89
C GLN A 250 -21.44 0.01 -9.00
N SER A 251 -20.46 -0.69 -9.57
CA SER A 251 -19.15 -0.10 -9.80
C SER A 251 -19.34 1.10 -10.71
N VAL A 252 -18.82 2.26 -10.31
CA VAL A 252 -18.60 3.34 -11.26
C VAL A 252 -17.80 2.73 -12.40
N LYS A 253 -18.36 2.72 -13.60
CA LYS A 253 -17.67 2.22 -14.79
C LYS A 253 -16.37 3.01 -14.91
N LYS A 254 -15.25 2.29 -15.03
CA LYS A 254 -14.07 2.85 -15.68
C LYS A 254 -14.38 3.14 -17.13
#